data_AF-A0A242NY16-F1
#
_entry.id   AF-A0A242NY16-F1
#
_cell.length_a   1.000
_cell.length_b   1.000
_cell.length_c   1.000
_cell.angle_alpha   90.00
_cell.angle_beta   90.00
_cell.angle_gamma   90.00
#
_symmetry.space_group_name_H-M   'P 1'
#
loop_
_entity.id
_entity.type
_entity.pdbx_description
1 polymer ?
#
loop_
_entity_poly.entity_id
_entity_poly.type
_entity_poly.pdbx_seq_one_letter_code
_entity_poly.pdbx_strand_id
1 'polypeptide(L)'
;MPNNTKISVTHVAQTSEINNGNVAVKEITLKNLPKPLFVLFAYGGKTGRHDFELAADYKKRRLQKKYPEAEIRIIKGFKYPSHFKEEWTKLYNELTNPETASKYALWQVHYFGHGGNDSLNLEPEGGIKNAKNKIFFNKQDNMECLPWHPYEGIFVLHSCRGGAYEDSFDDNMIKEQICLAKRISERQETRCLGQTIYANYAIDLFQITKLPIIKPDLIELIVTAGDDAKKFRYRPYRAFNYVCSEYTDIDRVLWGYALLTGDTYRKMSKNKKNYEEMERDLGVENPSYPIYEEIKKLSSKDQILPCRVFNRGKLEERIVEVDVFNQNDMEYI
;
A
#
# COMPACT_ATOMS: atom_id res chain seq x y z
N MET A 1 29.32 -4.75 31.83
CA MET A 1 28.04 -4.27 31.23
C MET A 1 28.36 -3.64 29.90
N PRO A 2 27.83 -4.10 28.76
CA PRO A 2 28.07 -3.47 27.47
C PRO A 2 27.23 -2.19 27.34
N ASN A 3 27.84 -1.14 26.81
CA ASN A 3 27.30 0.21 26.72
C ASN A 3 26.30 0.32 25.54
N ASN A 4 25.03 0.59 25.83
CA ASN A 4 23.89 0.61 24.88
C ASN A 4 23.77 1.91 24.04
N THR A 5 24.88 2.48 23.58
CA THR A 5 24.88 3.73 22.81
C THR A 5 25.79 3.66 21.59
N LYS A 6 25.69 2.58 20.81
CA LYS A 6 26.20 2.58 19.43
C LYS A 6 25.05 2.74 18.45
N ILE A 7 24.79 4.00 18.12
CA ILE A 7 24.07 4.41 16.92
C ILE A 7 24.89 3.88 15.73
N SER A 8 24.21 3.17 14.82
CA SER A 8 24.78 2.47 13.66
C SER A 8 25.92 3.22 12.97
N VAL A 9 27.07 2.56 12.77
CA VAL A 9 28.24 3.11 12.08
C VAL A 9 28.28 2.56 10.65
N THR A 10 27.66 3.28 9.71
CA THR A 10 27.83 2.95 8.29
C THR A 10 29.04 3.70 7.75
N HIS A 11 30.04 2.96 7.28
CA HIS A 11 31.22 3.53 6.61
C HIS A 11 30.86 3.66 5.12
N VAL A 12 30.80 4.89 4.62
CA VAL A 12 30.64 5.13 3.17
C VAL A 12 31.97 5.63 2.65
N ALA A 13 32.59 4.86 1.76
CA ALA A 13 33.79 5.29 1.04
C ALA A 13 33.37 6.21 -0.10
N GLN A 14 33.79 7.48 -0.05
CA GLN A 14 33.66 8.38 -1.18
C GLN A 14 34.96 8.30 -1.99
N THR A 15 34.89 7.78 -3.22
CA THR A 15 36.04 7.72 -4.14
C THR A 15 36.10 9.03 -4.92
N SER A 16 37.15 9.81 -4.73
CA SER A 16 37.54 10.87 -5.67
C SER A 16 38.79 10.41 -6.42
N GLU A 17 38.72 10.31 -7.75
CA GLU A 17 39.90 10.12 -8.59
C GLU A 17 40.85 11.31 -8.39
N ILE A 18 42.05 11.03 -7.91
CA ILE A 18 43.17 11.97 -7.96
C ILE A 18 44.08 11.47 -9.08
N ASN A 19 44.45 12.38 -9.98
CA ASN A 19 45.38 12.10 -11.08
C ASN A 19 46.59 11.28 -10.57
N ASN A 20 46.98 10.25 -11.34
CA ASN A 20 48.02 9.21 -11.07
C ASN A 20 47.56 7.91 -10.37
N GLY A 21 46.28 7.53 -10.42
CA GLY A 21 45.84 6.17 -10.05
C GLY A 21 45.84 5.85 -8.56
N ASN A 22 46.06 6.87 -7.70
CA ASN A 22 45.94 6.74 -6.25
C ASN A 22 44.51 7.11 -5.82
N VAL A 23 43.77 6.12 -5.32
CA VAL A 23 42.42 6.32 -4.77
C VAL A 23 42.55 6.79 -3.33
N ALA A 24 42.15 8.03 -3.05
CA ALA A 24 42.00 8.51 -1.68
C ALA A 24 40.65 8.03 -1.13
N VAL A 25 40.66 7.12 -0.16
CA VAL A 25 39.47 6.70 0.57
C VAL A 25 39.33 7.59 1.80
N LYS A 26 38.30 8.44 1.81
CA LYS A 26 37.94 9.22 2.99
C LYS A 26 36.83 8.50 3.75
N GLU A 27 37.15 7.97 4.92
CA GLU A 27 36.13 7.51 5.85
C GLU A 27 35.46 8.71 6.52
N ILE A 28 34.13 8.74 6.45
CA ILE A 28 33.30 9.77 7.08
C ILE A 28 32.33 9.09 8.04
N THR A 29 32.35 9.52 9.31
CA THR A 29 31.38 9.08 10.33
C THR A 29 30.14 9.96 10.26
N LEU A 30 29.02 9.42 9.77
CA LEU A 30 27.73 10.09 9.85
C LEU A 30 27.17 9.94 11.26
N LYS A 31 27.23 11.01 12.06
CA LYS A 31 26.79 10.97 13.47
C LYS A 31 25.27 11.05 13.66
N ASN A 32 24.55 11.55 12.66
CA ASN A 32 23.09 11.71 12.69
C ASN A 32 22.50 11.23 11.35
N LEU A 33 22.18 9.94 11.27
CA LEU A 33 21.39 9.44 10.15
C LEU A 33 19.91 9.82 10.36
N PRO A 34 19.21 10.33 9.33
CA PRO A 34 17.79 10.59 9.43
C PRO A 34 17.05 9.31 9.82
N LYS A 35 16.12 9.42 10.78
CA LYS A 35 15.28 8.29 11.20
C LYS A 35 14.32 7.93 10.08
N PRO A 36 14.08 6.63 9.80
CA PRO A 36 13.01 6.22 8.90
C PRO A 36 11.67 6.79 9.36
N LEU A 37 10.94 7.42 8.45
CA LEU A 37 9.60 7.95 8.68
C LEU A 37 8.58 7.18 7.85
N PHE A 38 7.53 6.73 8.53
CA PHE A 38 6.36 6.09 7.95
C PHE A 38 5.12 6.92 8.28
N VAL A 39 4.32 7.26 7.27
CA VAL A 39 3.09 8.03 7.43
C VAL A 39 1.89 7.22 6.95
N LEU A 40 0.91 7.04 7.82
CA LEU A 40 -0.26 6.20 7.61
C LEU A 40 -1.51 7.10 7.58
N PHE A 41 -2.04 7.37 6.39
CA PHE A 41 -3.28 8.12 6.22
C PHE A 41 -4.49 7.18 6.37
N ALA A 42 -5.26 7.34 7.45
CA ALA A 42 -6.51 6.60 7.69
C ALA A 42 -7.74 7.45 7.40
N TYR A 43 -8.52 7.05 6.40
CA TYR A 43 -9.72 7.75 5.95
C TYR A 43 -10.80 7.85 7.06
N GLY A 44 -11.28 9.06 7.31
CA GLY A 44 -12.21 9.38 8.40
C GLY A 44 -13.68 9.52 8.00
N GLY A 45 -14.08 9.08 6.80
CA GLY A 45 -15.44 9.28 6.29
C GLY A 45 -16.50 8.35 6.88
N LYS A 46 -17.72 8.41 6.34
CA LYS A 46 -18.91 7.70 6.84
C LYS A 46 -18.81 6.18 6.69
N THR A 47 -18.10 5.69 5.68
CA THR A 47 -18.01 4.26 5.37
C THR A 47 -16.60 3.74 5.56
N GLY A 48 -16.47 2.65 6.33
CA GLY A 48 -15.20 1.94 6.53
C GLY A 48 -14.18 2.65 7.43
N ARG A 49 -14.49 3.81 8.01
CA ARG A 49 -13.56 4.58 8.87
C ARG A 49 -12.94 3.72 9.97
N HIS A 50 -13.77 3.04 10.74
CA HIS A 50 -13.30 2.20 11.85
C HIS A 50 -12.31 1.14 11.36
N ASP A 51 -12.65 0.47 10.27
CA ASP A 51 -11.83 -0.59 9.71
C ASP A 51 -10.50 -0.08 9.12
N PHE A 52 -10.51 1.10 8.47
CA PHE A 52 -9.28 1.73 7.97
C PHE A 52 -8.38 2.17 9.13
N GLU A 53 -8.94 2.70 10.23
CA GLU A 53 -8.19 3.03 11.44
C GLU A 53 -7.57 1.76 12.05
N LEU A 54 -8.33 0.67 12.21
CA LEU A 54 -7.80 -0.62 12.70
C LEU A 54 -6.70 -1.21 11.80
N ALA A 55 -6.87 -1.10 10.47
CA ALA A 55 -5.85 -1.56 9.53
C ALA A 55 -4.56 -0.73 9.60
N ALA A 56 -4.68 0.59 9.76
CA ALA A 56 -3.54 1.47 9.96
C ALA A 56 -2.81 1.18 11.29
N ASP A 57 -3.56 0.93 12.37
CA ASP A 57 -2.99 0.57 13.67
C ASP A 57 -2.26 -0.78 13.63
N TYR A 58 -2.83 -1.77 12.95
CA TYR A 58 -2.15 -3.05 12.70
C TYR A 58 -0.85 -2.85 11.93
N LYS A 59 -0.90 -2.05 10.85
CA LYS A 59 0.29 -1.73 10.07
C LYS A 59 1.36 -1.04 10.91
N LYS A 60 0.97 -0.07 11.74
CA LYS A 60 1.87 0.63 12.67
C LYS A 60 2.59 -0.35 13.59
N ARG A 61 1.87 -1.26 14.25
CA ARG A 61 2.48 -2.26 15.15
C ARG A 61 3.50 -3.13 14.42
N ARG A 62 3.20 -3.54 13.19
CA ARG A 62 4.14 -4.33 12.37
C ARG A 62 5.38 -3.54 11.97
N LEU A 63 5.21 -2.28 11.57
CA LEU A 63 6.33 -1.40 11.25
C LEU A 63 7.21 -1.16 12.48
N GLN A 64 6.62 -0.97 13.67
CA GLN A 64 7.37 -0.84 14.93
C GLN A 64 8.17 -2.11 15.25
N LYS A 65 7.62 -3.29 14.98
CA LYS A 65 8.37 -4.56 15.13
C LYS A 65 9.53 -4.69 14.13
N LYS A 66 9.32 -4.28 12.86
CA LYS A 66 10.35 -4.38 11.80
C LYS A 66 11.43 -3.30 11.93
N TYR A 67 11.04 -2.10 12.37
CA TYR A 67 11.90 -0.92 12.46
C TYR A 67 11.69 -0.22 13.83
N PRO A 68 12.30 -0.74 14.91
CA PRO A 68 12.08 -0.22 16.27
C PRO A 68 12.47 1.26 16.47
N GLU A 69 13.43 1.75 15.67
CA GLU A 69 13.93 3.14 15.75
C GLU A 69 13.20 4.12 14.83
N ALA A 70 12.20 3.65 14.08
CA ALA A 70 11.46 4.46 13.13
C ALA A 70 10.41 5.36 13.79
N GLU A 71 10.17 6.51 13.16
CA GLU A 71 9.03 7.36 13.46
C GLU A 71 7.83 6.90 12.63
N ILE A 72 6.71 6.56 13.29
CA ILE A 72 5.51 6.03 12.61
C ILE A 72 4.29 6.83 13.06
N ARG A 73 3.71 7.58 12.11
CA ARG A 73 2.62 8.52 12.35
C ARG A 73 1.34 8.05 11.67
N ILE A 74 0.21 8.16 12.37
CA ILE A 74 -1.11 7.95 11.78
C ILE A 74 -1.81 9.30 11.68
N ILE A 75 -2.12 9.72 10.46
CA ILE A 75 -2.92 10.90 10.17
C ILE A 75 -4.36 10.41 9.93
N LYS A 76 -5.27 10.81 10.82
CA LYS A 76 -6.67 10.36 10.80
C LYS A 76 -7.64 11.53 10.66
N GLY A 77 -8.88 11.23 10.29
CA GLY A 77 -9.98 12.19 10.34
C GLY A 77 -10.16 13.04 9.07
N PHE A 78 -9.32 12.87 8.04
CA PHE A 78 -9.57 13.50 6.75
C PHE A 78 -10.73 12.79 6.04
N LYS A 79 -11.65 13.57 5.48
CA LYS A 79 -12.89 13.05 4.85
C LYS A 79 -13.07 13.55 3.43
N TYR A 80 -12.59 14.76 3.15
CA TYR A 80 -12.74 15.43 1.86
C TYR A 80 -11.42 15.52 1.11
N PRO A 81 -11.45 15.72 -0.22
CA PRO A 81 -10.24 15.98 -0.98
C PRO A 81 -9.40 17.14 -0.43
N SER A 82 -10.03 18.25 0.01
CA SER A 82 -9.33 19.38 0.63
C SER A 82 -8.53 18.99 1.87
N HIS A 83 -9.14 18.22 2.79
CA HIS A 83 -8.49 17.78 4.03
C HIS A 83 -7.27 16.90 3.74
N PHE A 84 -7.40 15.95 2.80
CA PHE A 84 -6.27 15.10 2.43
C PHE A 84 -5.12 15.91 1.85
N LYS A 85 -5.43 16.88 0.97
CA LYS A 85 -4.43 17.79 0.40
C LYS A 85 -3.78 18.66 1.47
N GLU A 86 -4.55 19.18 2.42
CA GLU A 86 -4.02 19.98 3.51
C GLU A 86 -3.00 19.19 4.35
N GLU A 87 -3.33 17.96 4.73
CA GLU A 87 -2.41 17.09 5.47
C GLU A 87 -1.18 16.69 4.63
N TRP A 88 -1.35 16.52 3.31
CA TRP A 88 -0.25 16.29 2.37
C TRP A 88 0.70 17.50 2.30
N THR A 89 0.16 18.71 2.14
CA THR A 89 0.92 19.96 2.11
C THR A 89 1.62 20.21 3.46
N LYS A 90 0.97 19.92 4.59
CA LYS A 90 1.61 19.99 5.92
C LYS A 90 2.83 19.08 6.00
N LEU A 91 2.68 17.83 5.55
CA LEU A 91 3.78 16.86 5.51
C LEU A 91 4.91 17.33 4.59
N TYR A 92 4.60 17.84 3.40
CA TYR A 92 5.60 18.39 2.48
C TYR A 92 6.38 19.54 3.11
N ASN A 93 5.69 20.52 3.71
CA ASN A 93 6.31 21.68 4.35
C ASN A 93 7.17 21.26 5.55
N GLU A 94 6.73 20.28 6.35
CA GLU A 94 7.55 19.71 7.42
C GLU A 94 8.82 19.07 6.85
N LEU A 95 8.71 18.22 5.84
CA LEU A 95 9.87 17.44 5.37
C LEU A 95 10.84 18.24 4.49
N THR A 96 10.43 19.40 3.98
CA THR A 96 11.30 20.32 3.23
C THR A 96 11.88 21.43 4.08
N ASN A 97 11.41 21.62 5.32
CA ASN A 97 12.01 22.55 6.27
C ASN A 97 13.42 22.04 6.68
N PRO A 98 14.47 22.89 6.62
CA PRO A 98 15.84 22.49 6.96
C PRO A 98 16.03 21.81 8.33
N GLU A 99 15.25 22.21 9.34
CA GLU A 99 15.36 21.68 10.70
C GLU A 99 14.87 20.24 10.86
N THR A 100 13.99 19.80 9.96
CA THR A 100 13.31 18.50 10.00
C THR A 100 13.75 17.60 8.85
N ALA A 101 14.15 18.17 7.71
CA ALA A 101 14.69 17.43 6.57
C ALA A 101 15.92 16.58 6.92
N SER A 102 16.72 17.01 7.90
CA SER A 102 17.87 16.25 8.40
C SER A 102 17.52 15.19 9.47
N LYS A 103 16.31 15.24 10.02
CA LYS A 103 15.87 14.35 11.11
C LYS A 103 15.17 13.10 10.59
N TYR A 104 14.49 13.19 9.46
CA TYR A 104 13.64 12.12 8.94
C TYR A 104 13.95 11.80 7.47
N ALA A 105 13.94 10.52 7.14
CA ALA A 105 13.91 10.03 5.75
C ALA A 105 12.53 9.41 5.49
N LEU A 106 11.76 9.98 4.55
CA LEU A 106 10.44 9.46 4.22
C LEU A 106 10.55 8.14 3.46
N TRP A 107 10.29 7.02 4.14
CA TRP A 107 10.37 5.69 3.54
C TRP A 107 9.03 5.29 2.95
N GLN A 108 7.95 5.34 3.74
CA GLN A 108 6.65 4.87 3.25
C GLN A 108 5.53 5.83 3.61
N VAL A 109 4.64 6.04 2.65
CA VAL A 109 3.31 6.59 2.90
C VAL A 109 2.30 5.50 2.58
N HIS A 110 1.34 5.28 3.47
CA HIS A 110 0.24 4.36 3.25
C HIS A 110 -1.07 5.14 3.23
N TYR A 111 -1.93 4.86 2.26
CA TYR A 111 -3.29 5.39 2.22
C TYR A 111 -4.29 4.26 2.47
N PHE A 112 -4.98 4.29 3.60
CA PHE A 112 -6.10 3.42 3.96
C PHE A 112 -7.41 4.13 3.67
N GLY A 113 -8.04 3.79 2.55
CA GLY A 113 -9.27 4.45 2.12
C GLY A 113 -9.90 3.84 0.88
N HIS A 114 -10.93 4.52 0.36
CA HIS A 114 -11.60 4.08 -0.85
C HIS A 114 -10.83 4.51 -2.10
N GLY A 115 -10.90 3.69 -3.14
CA GLY A 115 -10.17 3.94 -4.38
C GLY A 115 -10.88 3.33 -5.59
N GLY A 116 -10.41 3.74 -6.76
CA GLY A 116 -10.70 3.12 -8.04
C GLY A 116 -9.41 2.96 -8.84
N ASN A 117 -9.56 2.60 -10.11
CA ASN A 117 -8.46 2.46 -11.04
C ASN A 117 -7.75 3.78 -11.37
N ASP A 118 -8.41 4.93 -11.17
CA ASP A 118 -7.91 6.23 -11.62
C ASP A 118 -7.84 7.31 -10.52
N SER A 119 -8.40 7.04 -9.33
CA SER A 119 -8.60 8.05 -8.29
C SER A 119 -8.73 7.47 -6.88
N LEU A 120 -8.31 8.26 -5.89
CA LEU A 120 -8.77 8.12 -4.51
C LEU A 120 -10.20 8.65 -4.42
N ASN A 121 -11.07 7.91 -3.73
CA ASN A 121 -12.48 8.29 -3.55
C ASN A 121 -12.69 8.71 -2.10
N LEU A 122 -13.15 9.95 -1.91
CA LEU A 122 -13.42 10.56 -0.62
C LEU A 122 -14.89 10.97 -0.53
N GLU A 123 -15.31 11.55 0.60
CA GLU A 123 -16.61 12.21 0.66
C GLU A 123 -16.61 13.47 -0.22
N PRO A 124 -17.77 13.85 -0.78
CA PRO A 124 -17.93 15.12 -1.46
C PRO A 124 -17.53 16.29 -0.56
N GLU A 125 -16.81 17.26 -1.13
CA GLU A 125 -16.33 18.45 -0.45
C GLU A 125 -17.42 19.12 0.41
N GLY A 126 -17.10 19.39 1.68
CA GLY A 126 -18.05 19.95 2.65
C GLY A 126 -19.29 19.09 2.93
N GLY A 127 -19.31 17.83 2.48
CA GLY A 127 -20.50 16.96 2.54
C GLY A 127 -21.58 17.31 1.50
N ILE A 128 -21.28 18.17 0.52
CA ILE A 128 -22.24 18.68 -0.45
C ILE A 128 -22.40 17.69 -1.60
N LYS A 129 -23.63 17.24 -1.86
CA LYS A 129 -23.93 16.30 -2.96
C LYS A 129 -23.38 16.83 -4.30
N ASN A 130 -22.73 15.96 -5.07
CA ASN A 130 -22.09 16.26 -6.36
C ASN A 130 -20.87 17.20 -6.31
N ALA A 131 -20.42 17.63 -5.12
CA ALA A 131 -19.13 18.32 -5.02
C ALA A 131 -17.96 17.38 -5.32
N LYS A 132 -16.77 17.96 -5.53
CA LYS A 132 -15.54 17.20 -5.78
C LYS A 132 -15.33 16.18 -4.66
N ASN A 133 -15.14 14.92 -5.03
CA ASN A 133 -14.98 13.80 -4.11
C ASN A 133 -13.83 12.86 -4.50
N LYS A 134 -12.99 13.29 -5.46
CA LYS A 134 -11.92 12.48 -6.04
C LYS A 134 -10.60 13.22 -6.07
N ILE A 135 -9.51 12.47 -5.94
CA ILE A 135 -8.14 12.91 -6.21
C ILE A 135 -7.53 11.93 -7.21
N PHE A 136 -7.09 12.45 -8.35
CA PHE A 136 -6.57 11.70 -9.49
C PHE A 136 -5.04 11.70 -9.57
N PHE A 137 -4.37 12.52 -8.74
CA PHE A 137 -2.92 12.77 -8.82
C PHE A 137 -2.47 13.24 -10.21
N ASN A 138 -3.31 14.03 -10.88
CA ASN A 138 -2.96 14.70 -12.13
C ASN A 138 -2.46 16.13 -11.86
N LYS A 139 -2.06 16.84 -12.92
CA LYS A 139 -1.58 18.23 -12.80
C LYS A 139 -2.61 19.15 -12.12
N GLN A 140 -3.90 18.92 -12.36
CA GLN A 140 -5.00 19.71 -11.81
C GLN A 140 -5.15 19.52 -10.30
N ASP A 141 -4.68 18.41 -9.75
CA ASP A 141 -4.69 18.22 -8.30
C ASP A 141 -3.59 18.99 -7.58
N ASN A 142 -2.53 19.40 -8.28
CA ASN A 142 -1.42 20.20 -7.72
C ASN A 142 -0.87 19.62 -6.41
N MET A 143 -0.68 18.30 -6.35
CA MET A 143 -0.09 17.62 -5.19
C MET A 143 1.42 17.88 -5.18
N GLU A 144 1.96 18.31 -4.06
CA GLU A 144 3.40 18.48 -3.87
C GLU A 144 4.13 17.14 -4.00
N CYS A 145 5.33 17.15 -4.57
CA CYS A 145 6.19 15.98 -4.59
C CYS A 145 6.89 15.84 -3.24
N LEU A 146 6.58 14.78 -2.47
CA LEU A 146 7.22 14.57 -1.17
C LEU A 146 8.71 14.24 -1.34
N PRO A 147 9.58 14.59 -0.38
CA PRO A 147 11.01 14.27 -0.45
C PRO A 147 11.26 12.80 -0.05
N TRP A 148 10.90 11.88 -0.95
CA TRP A 148 11.04 10.44 -0.75
C TRP A 148 12.49 10.01 -0.55
N HIS A 149 12.70 8.99 0.28
CA HIS A 149 13.99 8.30 0.32
C HIS A 149 14.27 7.64 -1.05
N PRO A 150 15.47 7.81 -1.64
CA PRO A 150 15.73 7.42 -3.03
C PRO A 150 15.61 5.91 -3.32
N TYR A 151 15.75 5.06 -2.30
CA TYR A 151 15.73 3.60 -2.46
C TYR A 151 14.57 2.92 -1.72
N GLU A 152 14.07 3.55 -0.66
CA GLU A 152 13.04 2.97 0.22
C GLU A 152 11.68 3.63 0.02
N GLY A 153 11.66 4.78 -0.67
CA GLY A 153 10.47 5.58 -0.96
C GLY A 153 9.40 4.78 -1.68
N ILE A 154 8.23 4.62 -1.05
CA ILE A 154 7.07 3.99 -1.67
C ILE A 154 5.75 4.57 -1.14
N PHE A 155 4.82 4.82 -2.05
CA PHE A 155 3.42 5.10 -1.72
C PHE A 155 2.56 3.85 -1.90
N VAL A 156 2.03 3.34 -0.80
CA VAL A 156 1.24 2.11 -0.74
C VAL A 156 -0.27 2.41 -0.66
N LEU A 157 -1.03 1.95 -1.65
CA LEU A 157 -2.47 2.14 -1.72
C LEU A 157 -3.24 0.97 -1.06
N HIS A 158 -3.63 1.17 0.19
CA HIS A 158 -4.68 0.40 0.89
C HIS A 158 -6.07 0.82 0.42
N SER A 159 -6.31 0.63 -0.87
CA SER A 159 -7.56 0.93 -1.55
C SER A 159 -7.83 -0.02 -2.71
N CYS A 160 -9.11 -0.10 -3.11
CA CYS A 160 -9.52 -0.97 -4.20
C CYS A 160 -8.93 -0.50 -5.54
N ARG A 161 -8.37 -1.44 -6.30
CA ARG A 161 -8.11 -1.32 -7.76
C ARG A 161 -7.11 -0.25 -8.20
N GLY A 162 -6.32 0.35 -7.31
CA GLY A 162 -5.35 1.40 -7.66
C GLY A 162 -4.30 1.01 -8.73
N GLY A 163 -4.07 -0.29 -8.95
CA GLY A 163 -3.17 -0.85 -9.97
C GLY A 163 -3.87 -1.52 -11.16
N ALA A 164 -5.20 -1.46 -11.25
CA ALA A 164 -5.99 -2.13 -12.29
C ALA A 164 -6.18 -1.23 -13.53
N TYR A 165 -5.15 -1.06 -14.35
CA TYR A 165 -5.28 -0.23 -15.57
C TYR A 165 -6.29 -0.79 -16.57
N GLU A 166 -6.55 -2.11 -16.58
CA GLU A 166 -7.54 -2.76 -17.43
C GLU A 166 -8.98 -2.35 -17.14
N ASP A 167 -9.22 -1.82 -15.93
CA ASP A 167 -10.53 -1.28 -15.55
C ASP A 167 -10.80 0.12 -16.17
N SER A 168 -9.89 0.66 -16.99
CA SER A 168 -10.15 1.86 -17.79
C SER A 168 -11.12 1.58 -18.94
N PHE A 169 -11.13 0.34 -19.47
CA PHE A 169 -11.80 -0.04 -20.71
C PHE A 169 -11.46 0.90 -21.88
N ASP A 170 -10.22 1.38 -21.91
CA ASP A 170 -9.67 2.24 -22.96
C ASP A 170 -8.34 1.66 -23.43
N ASP A 171 -8.26 1.31 -24.70
CA ASP A 171 -7.11 0.64 -25.33
C ASP A 171 -5.79 1.40 -25.14
N ASN A 172 -5.82 2.72 -25.29
CA ASN A 172 -4.63 3.55 -25.12
C ASN A 172 -4.19 3.55 -23.66
N MET A 173 -5.13 3.69 -22.72
CA MET A 173 -4.82 3.62 -21.30
C MET A 173 -4.31 2.23 -20.89
N ILE A 174 -4.80 1.15 -21.50
CA ILE A 174 -4.36 -0.22 -21.22
C ILE A 174 -2.95 -0.46 -21.74
N LYS A 175 -2.68 -0.11 -23.00
CA LYS A 175 -1.35 -0.21 -23.63
C LYS A 175 -0.31 0.60 -22.86
N GLU A 176 -0.69 1.81 -22.44
CA GLU A 176 0.13 2.68 -21.61
C GLU A 176 0.05 2.34 -20.11
N GLN A 177 -0.65 1.29 -19.70
CA GLN A 177 -0.78 0.85 -18.30
C GLN A 177 -1.20 1.96 -17.32
N ILE A 178 -2.01 2.92 -17.77
CA ILE A 178 -2.40 4.11 -17.02
C ILE A 178 -3.41 3.71 -15.95
N CYS A 179 -2.95 3.73 -14.70
CA CYS A 179 -3.76 3.62 -13.50
C CYS A 179 -3.32 4.66 -12.47
N LEU A 180 -4.02 4.72 -11.33
CA LEU A 180 -3.70 5.62 -10.23
C LEU A 180 -2.27 5.40 -9.72
N ALA A 181 -1.86 4.15 -9.50
CA ALA A 181 -0.51 3.83 -9.01
C ALA A 181 0.58 4.31 -9.99
N LYS A 182 0.39 4.09 -11.30
CA LYS A 182 1.31 4.62 -12.33
C LYS A 182 1.40 6.15 -12.24
N ARG A 183 0.26 6.85 -12.26
CA ARG A 183 0.24 8.33 -12.18
C ARG A 183 0.92 8.86 -10.92
N ILE A 184 0.65 8.25 -9.77
CA ILE A 184 1.31 8.61 -8.50
C ILE A 184 2.82 8.42 -8.63
N SER A 185 3.27 7.24 -9.09
CA SER A 185 4.70 6.93 -9.19
C SER A 185 5.47 7.91 -10.09
N GLU A 186 4.86 8.35 -11.20
CA GLU A 186 5.45 9.36 -12.10
C GLU A 186 5.51 10.73 -11.46
N ARG A 187 4.40 11.18 -10.86
CA ARG A 187 4.27 12.54 -10.31
C ARG A 187 5.03 12.75 -9.01
N GLN A 188 5.21 11.68 -8.25
CA GLN A 188 5.92 11.66 -6.98
C GLN A 188 7.37 11.16 -7.14
N GLU A 189 7.79 10.83 -8.36
CA GLU A 189 9.14 10.33 -8.69
C GLU A 189 9.62 9.17 -7.80
N THR A 190 8.69 8.32 -7.39
CA THR A 190 8.85 7.28 -6.36
C THR A 190 8.19 5.97 -6.78
N ARG A 191 8.27 4.93 -5.96
CA ARG A 191 7.52 3.68 -6.16
C ARG A 191 6.08 3.86 -5.68
N CYS A 192 5.11 3.28 -6.38
CA CYS A 192 3.74 3.21 -5.91
C CYS A 192 3.15 1.82 -6.12
N LEU A 193 2.56 1.27 -5.06
CA LEU A 193 1.93 -0.04 -5.06
C LEU A 193 0.41 0.12 -5.05
N GLY A 194 -0.27 -0.51 -6.01
CA GLY A 194 -1.73 -0.56 -6.10
C GLY A 194 -2.29 -1.98 -6.19
N GLN A 195 -3.43 -2.21 -5.52
CA GLN A 195 -4.20 -3.45 -5.68
C GLN A 195 -4.82 -3.54 -7.08
N THR A 196 -4.99 -4.75 -7.60
CA THR A 196 -5.62 -5.01 -8.91
C THR A 196 -7.10 -5.34 -8.83
N ILE A 197 -7.65 -5.58 -7.63
CA ILE A 197 -9.06 -5.98 -7.45
C ILE A 197 -9.73 -5.23 -6.30
N TYR A 198 -11.00 -5.54 -6.07
CA TYR A 198 -11.72 -5.09 -4.89
C TYR A 198 -11.16 -5.75 -3.64
N ALA A 199 -10.77 -4.90 -2.68
CA ALA A 199 -10.25 -5.31 -1.40
C ALA A 199 -11.38 -5.66 -0.43
N ASN A 200 -11.10 -6.57 0.50
CA ASN A 200 -11.94 -6.84 1.66
C ASN A 200 -11.08 -6.83 2.92
N TYR A 201 -11.68 -6.48 4.05
CA TYR A 201 -11.01 -6.64 5.34
C TYR A 201 -10.88 -8.12 5.68
N ALA A 202 -9.67 -8.55 5.98
CA ALA A 202 -9.37 -9.87 6.51
C ALA A 202 -8.83 -9.71 7.93
N ILE A 203 -9.39 -10.44 8.88
CA ILE A 203 -9.01 -10.39 10.30
C ILE A 203 -7.91 -11.41 10.64
N ASP A 204 -7.11 -11.12 11.67
CA ASP A 204 -6.16 -12.08 12.25
C ASP A 204 -6.93 -13.16 13.05
N LEU A 205 -7.19 -14.30 12.42
CA LEU A 205 -7.91 -15.40 13.06
C LEU A 205 -7.16 -15.96 14.30
N PHE A 206 -5.85 -15.79 14.38
CA PHE A 206 -5.06 -16.23 15.54
C PHE A 206 -5.26 -15.34 16.78
N GLN A 207 -5.89 -14.17 16.64
CA GLN A 207 -6.28 -13.34 17.79
C GLN A 207 -7.64 -13.75 18.37
N ILE A 208 -8.49 -14.42 17.58
CA ILE A 208 -9.81 -14.88 18.04
C ILE A 208 -9.67 -15.96 19.11
N THR A 209 -8.62 -16.78 19.02
CA THR A 209 -8.30 -17.75 20.07
C THR A 209 -7.99 -17.08 21.40
N LYS A 210 -7.69 -15.77 21.46
CA LYS A 210 -7.48 -15.02 22.71
C LYS A 210 -8.77 -14.48 23.34
N LEU A 211 -9.94 -14.67 22.71
CA LEU A 211 -11.24 -14.32 23.32
C LEU A 211 -11.57 -15.31 24.46
N PRO A 212 -12.20 -14.87 25.56
CA PRO A 212 -12.33 -15.64 26.81
C PRO A 212 -13.17 -16.93 26.74
N ILE A 213 -13.66 -17.33 25.56
CA ILE A 213 -14.48 -18.52 25.33
C ILE A 213 -13.61 -19.75 25.01
N ILE A 214 -12.39 -19.54 24.51
CA ILE A 214 -11.40 -20.59 24.27
C ILE A 214 -10.17 -20.15 25.05
N LYS A 215 -9.68 -20.97 25.99
CA LYS A 215 -8.35 -20.76 26.57
C LYS A 215 -7.33 -21.43 25.66
N PRO A 216 -6.44 -20.71 24.99
CA PRO A 216 -5.22 -21.30 24.50
C PRO A 216 -4.12 -20.87 25.45
N ASP A 217 -3.49 -21.83 26.08
CA ASP A 217 -2.11 -21.66 26.52
C ASP A 217 -1.24 -21.49 25.26
N LEU A 218 -1.27 -20.30 24.68
CA LEU A 218 -0.40 -19.92 23.58
C LEU A 218 0.68 -19.01 24.15
N ILE A 219 1.81 -19.64 24.45
CA ILE A 219 3.13 -19.04 24.57
C ILE A 219 3.19 -17.84 23.61
N GLU A 220 3.53 -16.65 24.09
CA GLU A 220 3.90 -15.52 23.23
C GLU A 220 5.15 -15.93 22.44
N LEU A 221 4.95 -16.64 21.33
CA LEU A 221 5.97 -16.84 20.33
C LEU A 221 6.38 -15.46 19.84
N ILE A 222 7.65 -15.13 19.99
CA ILE A 222 8.26 -13.94 19.39
C ILE A 222 8.15 -14.13 17.87
N VAL A 223 7.07 -13.63 17.28
CA VAL A 223 6.80 -13.68 15.84
C VAL A 223 7.39 -12.45 15.18
N THR A 224 8.05 -12.64 14.03
CA THR A 224 8.61 -11.53 13.26
C THR A 224 7.51 -10.73 12.58
N ALA A 225 7.81 -9.49 12.17
CA ALA A 225 6.89 -8.71 11.34
C ALA A 225 6.54 -9.42 10.01
N GLY A 226 7.41 -10.31 9.51
CA GLY A 226 7.12 -11.13 8.34
C GLY A 226 6.13 -12.26 8.63
N ASP A 227 6.22 -12.88 9.80
CA ASP A 227 5.28 -13.94 10.22
C ASP A 227 3.88 -13.38 10.46
N ASP A 228 3.79 -12.15 10.96
CA ASP A 228 2.52 -11.42 11.06
C ASP A 228 1.86 -11.22 9.69
N ALA A 229 2.62 -10.92 8.62
CA ALA A 229 2.05 -10.87 7.26
C ALA A 229 1.56 -12.24 6.79
N LYS A 230 2.32 -13.31 7.10
CA LYS A 230 2.06 -14.66 6.58
C LYS A 230 0.69 -15.20 6.99
N LYS A 231 0.09 -14.68 8.06
CA LYS A 231 -1.27 -15.02 8.53
C LYS A 231 -2.37 -14.63 7.55
N PHE A 232 -2.11 -13.64 6.69
CA PHE A 232 -3.09 -13.08 5.74
C PHE A 232 -2.89 -13.57 4.29
N ARG A 233 -1.98 -14.52 4.07
CA ARG A 233 -1.67 -15.05 2.73
C ARG A 233 -2.86 -15.72 2.04
N TYR A 234 -3.76 -16.27 2.84
CA TYR A 234 -4.96 -16.95 2.38
C TYR A 234 -6.19 -16.33 3.04
N ARG A 235 -7.28 -16.28 2.28
CA ARG A 235 -8.50 -15.64 2.76
C ARG A 235 -9.09 -16.44 3.91
N PRO A 236 -9.47 -15.80 5.02
CA PRO A 236 -10.23 -16.45 6.07
C PRO A 236 -11.64 -16.84 5.57
N TYR A 237 -12.23 -17.86 6.22
CA TYR A 237 -13.61 -18.27 5.92
C TYR A 237 -14.58 -17.08 6.03
N ARG A 238 -15.33 -16.82 4.95
CA ARG A 238 -16.05 -15.56 4.76
C ARG A 238 -17.05 -15.22 5.85
N ALA A 239 -17.90 -16.18 6.24
CA ALA A 239 -18.96 -15.89 7.22
C ALA A 239 -18.36 -15.56 8.58
N PHE A 240 -17.29 -16.26 8.96
CA PHE A 240 -16.59 -16.02 10.21
C PHE A 240 -15.85 -14.67 10.20
N ASN A 241 -15.15 -14.36 9.10
CA ASN A 241 -14.52 -13.06 8.92
C ASN A 241 -15.53 -11.92 9.03
N TYR A 242 -16.71 -12.05 8.43
CA TYR A 242 -17.78 -11.05 8.52
C TYR A 242 -18.23 -10.84 9.97
N VAL A 243 -18.61 -11.91 10.68
CA VAL A 243 -19.08 -11.82 12.08
C VAL A 243 -18.02 -11.16 12.96
N CYS A 244 -16.79 -11.64 12.92
CA CYS A 244 -15.74 -11.08 13.77
C CYS A 244 -15.38 -9.64 13.36
N SER A 245 -15.36 -9.30 12.07
CA SER A 245 -15.08 -7.93 11.62
C SER A 245 -16.11 -6.92 12.14
N GLU A 246 -17.39 -7.30 12.23
CA GLU A 246 -18.49 -6.44 12.69
C GLU A 246 -18.55 -6.29 14.22
N TYR A 247 -18.22 -7.33 14.96
CA TYR A 247 -18.44 -7.38 16.41
C TYR A 247 -17.17 -7.28 17.26
N THR A 248 -16.00 -7.18 16.65
CA THR A 248 -14.72 -7.16 17.38
C THR A 248 -13.74 -6.15 16.79
N ASP A 249 -12.86 -5.62 17.64
CA ASP A 249 -11.73 -4.75 17.26
C ASP A 249 -10.47 -5.56 16.95
N ILE A 250 -10.65 -6.73 16.32
CA ILE A 250 -9.53 -7.59 15.93
C ILE A 250 -8.75 -6.95 14.77
N ASP A 251 -7.43 -7.11 14.85
CA ASP A 251 -6.47 -6.71 13.85
C ASP A 251 -6.89 -7.21 12.47
N ARG A 252 -6.78 -6.32 11.48
CA ARG A 252 -7.20 -6.61 10.12
C ARG A 252 -6.29 -5.95 9.10
N VAL A 253 -6.30 -6.51 7.90
CA VAL A 253 -5.68 -5.93 6.71
C VAL A 253 -6.73 -5.77 5.63
N LEU A 254 -6.56 -4.76 4.79
CA LEU A 254 -7.38 -4.58 3.61
C LEU A 254 -6.65 -5.20 2.42
N TRP A 255 -7.15 -6.32 1.89
CA TRP A 255 -6.49 -7.01 0.78
C TRP A 255 -7.46 -7.60 -0.26
N GLY A 256 -7.01 -7.67 -1.51
CA GLY A 256 -7.69 -8.33 -2.62
C GLY A 256 -7.29 -9.81 -2.75
N TYR A 257 -8.23 -10.73 -2.55
CA TYR A 257 -7.97 -12.19 -2.66
C TYR A 257 -8.47 -12.76 -4.00
N ALA A 258 -7.83 -13.82 -4.48
CA ALA A 258 -8.23 -14.57 -5.66
C ALA A 258 -9.52 -15.41 -5.49
N LEU A 259 -10.25 -15.21 -4.39
CA LEU A 259 -11.59 -15.76 -4.20
C LEU A 259 -12.66 -14.75 -4.59
N LEU A 260 -13.34 -15.01 -5.71
CA LEU A 260 -14.49 -14.25 -6.14
C LEU A 260 -15.78 -14.83 -5.54
N THR A 261 -16.27 -14.22 -4.46
CA THR A 261 -17.62 -14.50 -3.94
C THR A 261 -18.42 -13.21 -3.75
N GLY A 262 -19.76 -13.32 -3.77
CA GLY A 262 -20.67 -12.20 -3.53
C GLY A 262 -20.42 -10.99 -4.43
N ASP A 263 -20.31 -9.81 -3.83
CA ASP A 263 -20.17 -8.54 -4.56
C ASP A 263 -18.88 -8.45 -5.36
N THR A 264 -17.77 -8.96 -4.82
CA THR A 264 -16.50 -9.00 -5.54
C THR A 264 -16.65 -9.84 -6.82
N TYR A 265 -17.31 -11.00 -6.76
CA TYR A 265 -17.60 -11.81 -7.95
C TYR A 265 -18.44 -11.05 -8.98
N ARG A 266 -19.55 -10.43 -8.55
CA ARG A 266 -20.44 -9.68 -9.45
C ARG A 266 -19.71 -8.54 -10.14
N LYS A 267 -18.92 -7.77 -9.39
CA LYS A 267 -18.15 -6.63 -9.93
C LYS A 267 -17.04 -7.08 -10.86
N MET A 268 -16.27 -8.10 -10.49
CA MET A 268 -15.19 -8.62 -11.34
C MET A 268 -15.72 -9.27 -12.63
N SER A 269 -16.87 -9.96 -12.56
CA SER A 269 -17.53 -10.52 -13.75
C SER A 269 -17.99 -9.43 -14.70
N LYS A 270 -18.49 -8.30 -14.16
CA LYS A 270 -18.84 -7.12 -14.96
C LYS A 270 -17.60 -6.51 -15.62
N ASN A 271 -16.50 -6.35 -14.90
CA ASN A 271 -15.25 -5.83 -15.47
C ASN A 271 -14.72 -6.73 -16.59
N LYS A 272 -14.72 -8.05 -16.37
CA LYS A 272 -14.36 -9.04 -17.40
C LYS A 272 -15.18 -8.84 -18.67
N LYS A 273 -16.51 -8.77 -18.52
CA LYS A 273 -17.43 -8.59 -19.65
C LYS A 273 -17.11 -7.29 -20.41
N ASN A 274 -17.00 -6.16 -19.70
CA ASN A 274 -16.70 -4.86 -20.30
C ASN A 274 -15.35 -4.85 -21.04
N TYR A 275 -14.31 -5.44 -20.43
CA TYR A 275 -12.99 -5.55 -21.05
C TYR A 275 -13.04 -6.37 -22.34
N GLU A 276 -13.67 -7.55 -22.28
CA GLU A 276 -13.74 -8.43 -23.43
C GLU A 276 -14.68 -7.94 -24.54
N GLU A 277 -15.66 -7.10 -24.21
CA GLU A 277 -16.47 -6.36 -25.19
C GLU A 277 -15.60 -5.31 -25.90
N MET A 278 -14.87 -4.48 -25.14
CA MET A 278 -13.94 -3.49 -25.71
C MET A 278 -12.90 -4.14 -26.64
N GLU A 279 -12.26 -5.23 -26.24
CA GLU A 279 -11.30 -5.95 -27.09
C GLU A 279 -11.94 -6.51 -28.37
N ARG A 280 -13.18 -7.01 -28.29
CA ARG A 280 -13.93 -7.48 -29.46
C ARG A 280 -14.23 -6.36 -30.43
N ASP A 281 -14.62 -5.20 -29.93
CA ASP A 281 -14.87 -4.00 -30.75
C ASP A 281 -13.59 -3.52 -31.46
N LEU A 282 -12.41 -3.86 -30.91
CA LEU A 282 -11.10 -3.62 -31.52
C LEU A 282 -10.63 -4.75 -32.46
N GLY A 283 -11.45 -5.79 -32.66
CA GLY A 283 -11.17 -6.90 -33.58
C GLY A 283 -10.36 -8.06 -32.99
N VAL A 284 -10.28 -8.18 -31.67
CA VAL A 284 -9.59 -9.32 -31.02
C VAL A 284 -10.49 -10.56 -30.99
N GLU A 285 -10.06 -11.63 -31.64
CA GLU A 285 -10.88 -12.84 -31.85
C GLU A 285 -11.16 -13.63 -30.55
N ASN A 286 -10.26 -13.59 -29.58
CA ASN A 286 -10.38 -14.31 -28.31
C ASN A 286 -9.95 -13.42 -27.14
N PRO A 287 -10.77 -12.43 -26.77
CA PRO A 287 -10.39 -11.50 -25.73
C PRO A 287 -10.32 -12.21 -24.37
N SER A 288 -9.31 -11.85 -23.58
CA SER A 288 -9.08 -12.44 -22.26
C SER A 288 -8.71 -11.34 -21.30
N TYR A 289 -9.51 -11.17 -20.25
CA TYR A 289 -9.25 -10.16 -19.21
C TYR A 289 -8.10 -10.63 -18.29
N PRO A 290 -6.91 -9.98 -18.32
CA PRO A 290 -5.71 -10.51 -17.69
C PRO A 290 -5.84 -10.79 -16.19
N ILE A 291 -6.47 -9.86 -15.44
CA ILE A 291 -6.70 -10.01 -14.00
C ILE A 291 -7.54 -11.26 -13.69
N TYR A 292 -8.49 -11.63 -14.56
CA TYR A 292 -9.32 -12.82 -14.34
C TYR A 292 -8.55 -14.12 -14.57
N GLU A 293 -7.59 -14.14 -15.48
CA GLU A 293 -6.69 -15.29 -15.66
C GLU A 293 -5.76 -15.48 -14.45
N GLU A 294 -5.28 -14.37 -13.87
CA GLU A 294 -4.54 -14.41 -12.60
C GLU A 294 -5.41 -14.98 -11.48
N ILE A 295 -6.66 -14.50 -11.34
CA ILE A 295 -7.61 -15.01 -10.35
C ILE A 295 -7.82 -16.52 -10.52
N LYS A 296 -8.09 -17.00 -11.73
CA LYS A 296 -8.26 -18.44 -12.00
C LYS A 296 -7.07 -19.24 -11.50
N LYS A 297 -5.85 -18.80 -11.83
CA LYS A 297 -4.60 -19.47 -11.43
C LYS A 297 -4.46 -19.60 -9.91
N LEU A 298 -4.92 -18.60 -9.15
CA LEU A 298 -4.70 -18.52 -7.70
C LEU A 298 -5.90 -18.98 -6.85
N SER A 299 -7.09 -19.08 -7.45
CA SER A 299 -8.36 -19.30 -6.73
C SER A 299 -8.43 -20.63 -5.95
N SER A 300 -7.67 -21.66 -6.33
CA SER A 300 -7.68 -22.97 -5.66
C SER A 300 -7.18 -22.95 -4.21
N LYS A 301 -6.46 -21.90 -3.81
CA LYS A 301 -5.95 -21.70 -2.44
C LYS A 301 -6.56 -20.52 -1.72
N ASP A 302 -7.51 -19.80 -2.35
CA ASP A 302 -8.04 -18.53 -1.84
C ASP A 302 -6.94 -17.51 -1.48
N GLN A 303 -5.80 -17.56 -2.16
CA GLN A 303 -4.65 -16.75 -1.80
C GLN A 303 -4.82 -15.28 -2.17
N ILE A 304 -4.00 -14.43 -1.57
CA ILE A 304 -3.89 -13.03 -1.96
C ILE A 304 -3.59 -12.90 -3.46
N LEU A 305 -4.24 -11.95 -4.13
CA LEU A 305 -3.87 -11.58 -5.48
C LEU A 305 -2.70 -10.58 -5.38
N PRO A 306 -1.57 -10.81 -6.07
CA PRO A 306 -0.46 -9.88 -6.06
C PRO A 306 -0.88 -8.46 -6.45
N CYS A 307 -0.24 -7.47 -5.85
CA CYS A 307 -0.36 -6.08 -6.26
C CYS A 307 0.53 -5.77 -7.46
N ARG A 308 0.39 -4.57 -8.02
CA ARG A 308 1.32 -4.03 -9.03
C ARG A 308 2.11 -2.89 -8.42
N VAL A 309 3.41 -2.87 -8.67
CA VAL A 309 4.30 -1.77 -8.27
C VAL A 309 4.74 -1.03 -9.52
N PHE A 310 4.58 0.28 -9.50
CA PHE A 310 5.12 1.17 -10.53
C PHE A 310 6.26 1.96 -9.91
N ASN A 311 7.42 1.96 -10.55
CA ASN A 311 8.58 2.75 -10.17
C ASN A 311 8.78 3.85 -11.22
N ARG A 312 8.47 5.10 -10.84
CA ARG A 312 8.58 6.26 -11.76
C ARG A 312 7.88 6.01 -13.11
N GLY A 313 6.67 5.47 -13.05
CA GLY A 313 5.83 5.17 -14.22
C GLY A 313 6.05 3.80 -14.87
N LYS A 314 7.09 3.05 -14.49
CA LYS A 314 7.40 1.73 -15.06
C LYS A 314 6.88 0.62 -14.16
N LEU A 315 6.11 -0.31 -14.72
CA LEU A 315 5.63 -1.48 -14.02
C LEU A 315 6.82 -2.41 -13.67
N GLU A 316 6.96 -2.75 -12.40
CA GLU A 316 7.88 -3.79 -11.92
C GLU A 316 7.29 -5.17 -12.20
N GLU A 317 8.15 -6.14 -12.53
CA GLU A 317 7.75 -7.53 -12.68
C GLU A 317 7.25 -8.12 -11.36
N ARG A 318 6.31 -9.05 -11.47
CA ARG A 318 5.74 -9.78 -10.33
C ARG A 318 5.46 -11.22 -10.71
N ILE A 319 5.47 -12.09 -9.72
CA ILE A 319 5.15 -13.51 -9.90
C ILE A 319 3.69 -13.72 -9.49
N VAL A 320 2.94 -14.41 -10.34
CA VAL A 320 1.55 -14.82 -10.10
C VAL A 320 1.52 -16.33 -10.12
N GLU A 321 1.80 -16.96 -8.97
CA GLU A 321 1.84 -18.41 -8.82
C GLU A 321 1.25 -18.85 -7.48
N VAL A 322 0.72 -20.08 -7.45
CA VAL A 322 0.14 -20.66 -6.24
C VAL A 322 1.23 -20.84 -5.19
N ASP A 323 0.95 -20.46 -3.95
CA ASP A 323 1.85 -20.53 -2.80
C ASP A 323 3.13 -19.67 -2.94
N VAL A 324 3.19 -18.76 -3.91
CA VAL A 324 4.26 -17.76 -4.10
C VAL A 324 3.76 -16.37 -3.72
N PHE A 325 4.53 -15.67 -2.89
CA PHE A 325 4.17 -14.35 -2.34
C PHE A 325 5.28 -13.35 -2.65
N ASN A 326 4.97 -12.27 -3.37
CA ASN A 326 5.97 -11.26 -3.69
C ASN A 326 6.34 -10.48 -2.43
N GLN A 327 7.61 -10.06 -2.33
CA GLN A 327 8.09 -9.28 -1.19
C GLN A 327 7.28 -8.01 -0.99
N ASN A 328 6.97 -7.30 -2.09
CA ASN A 328 6.12 -6.10 -2.07
C ASN A 328 4.73 -6.39 -1.48
N ASP A 329 4.16 -7.57 -1.71
CA ASP A 329 2.86 -7.96 -1.16
C ASP A 329 2.96 -8.18 0.36
N MET A 330 4.01 -8.87 0.80
CA MET A 330 4.27 -9.12 2.22
C MET A 330 4.64 -7.85 3.01
N GLU A 331 5.26 -6.89 2.33
CA GLU A 331 5.57 -5.56 2.85
C GLU A 331 4.38 -4.62 2.84
N TYR A 332 3.37 -4.87 2.01
CA TYR A 332 2.13 -4.14 2.03
C TYR A 332 1.26 -4.54 3.20
N ILE A 333 1.02 -5.85 3.35
CA ILE A 333 0.34 -6.41 4.53
C ILE A 333 1.07 -5.81 5.74
#